data_AF-A0A0F9MS31-F1
#
_entry.id   AF-A0A0F9MS31-F1
#
_cell.length_a   1.000
_cell.length_b   1.000
_cell.length_c   1.000
_cell.angle_alpha   90.00
_cell.angle_beta   90.00
_cell.angle_gamma   90.00
#
_symmetry.space_group_name_H-M   'P 1'
#
loop_
_entity.id
_entity.type
_entity.pdbx_description
1 polymer ?
#
loop_
_entity_poly.entity_id
_entity_poly.type
_entity_poly.pdbx_seq_one_letter_code
_entity_poly.pdbx_strand_id
1 'polypeptide(L)'
;ITVATIQSLSAAYSIKEKIPKKQMEKIPALAKKLDIQRMVETSKFVWVDECHHAVSSTHKYILQNKVYSAEYILGCSGTPFREDNTNMLLEGLLGPIIYEIDYSKLIDTEYLVRPTIHLIKLPKIIQFDDNAAYASIYKQAIVENNLRNDAIARIAYSLKDRGKTCMILVTKINHGKALADLIPCAKFSYSKSKDRASLWHQLKVGKLPILITTLGDEGIDIPSLGATIIASGGESAIKVFQRLRCLTPSPGKTHAIIVDFMDPYKYLKRHAKKREKLYKSEPSFRITYKEVKV
;
A
#
# COMPACT_ATOMS: atom_id res chain seq x y z
N ILE A 1 -7.51 -11.96 23.99
CA ILE A 1 -7.68 -10.80 23.09
C ILE A 1 -8.88 -11.09 22.20
N THR A 2 -9.87 -10.21 22.16
CA THR A 2 -11.04 -10.35 21.28
C THR A 2 -10.86 -9.43 20.09
N VAL A 3 -11.13 -9.94 18.87
CA VAL A 3 -10.88 -9.21 17.62
C VAL A 3 -12.21 -8.96 16.91
N ALA A 4 -12.45 -7.71 16.52
CA ALA A 4 -13.58 -7.32 15.70
C ALA A 4 -13.08 -6.58 14.46
N THR A 5 -13.58 -6.98 13.29
CA THR A 5 -13.32 -6.24 12.06
C THR A 5 -14.21 -5.01 11.99
N ILE A 6 -13.76 -3.97 11.28
CA ILE A 6 -14.56 -2.76 11.05
C ILE A 6 -15.86 -3.05 10.32
N GLN A 7 -15.88 -4.07 9.45
CA GLN A 7 -17.09 -4.54 8.79
C GLN A 7 -18.06 -5.13 9.80
N SER A 8 -17.57 -5.96 10.74
CA SER A 8 -18.38 -6.51 11.84
C SER A 8 -18.92 -5.40 12.75
N LEU A 9 -18.14 -4.35 13.00
CA LEU A 9 -18.57 -3.19 13.80
C LEU A 9 -19.60 -2.33 13.06
N SER A 10 -19.37 -2.00 11.79
CA SER A 10 -20.30 -1.27 10.94
C SER A 10 -21.66 -1.98 10.90
N ALA A 11 -21.63 -3.30 10.67
CA ALA A 11 -22.76 -4.19 10.77
C ALA A 11 -23.46 -4.12 12.14
N ALA A 12 -22.69 -4.29 13.21
CA ALA A 12 -23.22 -4.34 14.57
C ALA A 12 -23.81 -3.00 15.04
N TYR A 13 -23.38 -1.87 14.47
CA TYR A 13 -23.92 -0.55 14.81
C TYR A 13 -24.86 0.03 13.76
N SER A 14 -25.22 -0.74 12.73
CA SER A 14 -26.05 -0.26 11.61
C SER A 14 -25.51 1.03 10.97
N ILE A 15 -24.18 1.18 10.91
CA ILE A 15 -23.54 2.35 10.34
C ILE A 15 -23.67 2.24 8.82
N LYS A 16 -24.51 3.09 8.21
CA LYS A 16 -24.71 3.13 6.75
C LYS A 16 -23.42 3.60 6.07
N GLU A 17 -22.54 2.69 5.69
CA GLU A 17 -21.45 3.01 4.77
C GLU A 17 -21.80 2.70 3.31
N LYS A 18 -21.11 3.38 2.39
CA LYS A 18 -20.93 2.96 0.99
C LYS A 18 -20.03 1.72 0.92
N ILE A 19 -20.34 0.65 1.67
CA ILE A 19 -19.64 -0.63 1.55
C ILE A 19 -20.10 -1.27 0.23
N PRO A 20 -19.19 -1.72 -0.65
CA PRO A 20 -19.58 -2.45 -1.87
C PRO A 20 -20.46 -3.65 -1.50
N LYS A 21 -21.69 -3.72 -2.05
CA LYS A 21 -22.73 -4.74 -1.76
C LYS A 21 -22.24 -6.19 -1.71
N LYS A 22 -21.12 -6.51 -2.37
CA LYS A 22 -20.51 -7.86 -2.41
C LYS A 22 -19.73 -8.27 -1.14
N GLN A 23 -19.45 -7.36 -0.21
CA GLN A 23 -18.75 -7.67 1.05
C GLN A 23 -19.66 -7.62 2.29
N MET A 24 -20.96 -7.39 2.12
CA MET A 24 -21.96 -7.57 3.17
C MET A 24 -22.29 -9.06 3.39
N GLU A 25 -21.29 -9.91 3.59
CA GLU A 25 -21.57 -11.30 3.98
C GLU A 25 -21.96 -11.36 5.47
N LYS A 26 -23.28 -11.53 5.66
CA LYS A 26 -24.01 -12.04 6.84
C LYS A 26 -23.57 -11.51 8.20
N ILE A 27 -24.26 -10.46 8.66
CA ILE A 27 -24.44 -10.21 10.10
C ILE A 27 -25.37 -11.31 10.64
N PRO A 28 -24.93 -12.18 11.55
CA PRO A 28 -25.79 -13.23 12.11
C PRO A 28 -26.81 -12.65 13.10
N ALA A 29 -27.76 -13.47 13.53
CA ALA A 29 -28.90 -13.18 14.41
C ALA A 29 -28.67 -12.06 15.46
N LEU A 30 -29.75 -11.32 15.80
CA LEU A 30 -29.77 -10.18 16.72
C LEU A 30 -28.91 -10.35 17.98
N ALA A 31 -28.87 -11.55 18.57
CA ALA A 31 -28.02 -11.87 19.72
C ALA A 31 -26.53 -11.57 19.47
N LYS A 32 -25.98 -11.98 18.32
CA LYS A 32 -24.55 -11.75 18.00
C LYS A 32 -24.24 -10.27 17.80
N LYS A 33 -25.20 -9.49 17.31
CA LYS A 33 -25.07 -8.03 17.20
C LYS A 33 -24.93 -7.40 18.59
N LEU A 34 -25.80 -7.79 19.52
CA LEU A 34 -25.76 -7.31 20.90
C LEU A 34 -24.47 -7.73 21.61
N ASP A 35 -23.98 -8.95 21.38
CA ASP A 35 -22.70 -9.41 21.95
C ASP A 35 -21.52 -8.56 21.48
N ILE A 36 -21.44 -8.24 20.18
CA ILE A 36 -20.39 -7.38 19.62
C ILE A 36 -20.48 -5.97 20.22
N GLN A 37 -21.68 -5.40 20.31
CA GLN A 37 -21.87 -4.07 20.91
C GLN A 37 -21.43 -4.06 22.37
N ARG A 38 -21.91 -5.02 23.16
CA ARG A 38 -21.55 -5.16 24.58
C ARG A 38 -20.04 -5.33 24.75
N MET A 39 -19.40 -6.13 23.91
CA MET A 39 -17.95 -6.30 23.93
C MET A 39 -17.22 -4.97 23.72
N VAL A 40 -17.59 -4.19 22.70
CA VAL A 40 -16.97 -2.88 22.44
C VAL A 40 -17.21 -1.91 23.59
N GLU A 41 -18.45 -1.84 24.05
CA GLU A 41 -18.92 -0.86 25.04
C GLU A 41 -18.40 -1.13 26.45
N THR A 42 -18.07 -2.38 26.78
CA THR A 42 -17.53 -2.76 28.10
C THR A 42 -16.02 -2.94 28.09
N SER A 43 -15.37 -2.83 26.93
CA SER A 43 -13.91 -2.98 26.84
C SER A 43 -13.20 -1.86 27.59
N LYS A 44 -12.30 -2.25 28.50
CA LYS A 44 -11.44 -1.32 29.25
C LYS A 44 -10.18 -0.93 28.51
N PHE A 45 -9.73 -1.76 27.57
CA PHE A 45 -8.57 -1.50 26.71
C PHE A 45 -8.93 -1.80 25.26
N VAL A 46 -8.75 -0.81 24.38
CA VAL A 46 -9.03 -0.92 22.95
C VAL A 46 -7.75 -0.78 22.16
N TRP A 47 -7.45 -1.77 21.31
CA TRP A 47 -6.35 -1.73 20.35
C TRP A 47 -6.91 -1.49 18.95
N VAL A 48 -6.38 -0.47 18.28
CA VAL A 48 -6.73 -0.11 16.91
C VAL A 48 -5.53 -0.40 16.03
N ASP A 49 -5.58 -1.54 15.33
CA ASP A 49 -4.58 -1.88 14.32
C ASP A 49 -4.84 -1.09 13.03
N GLU A 50 -3.77 -0.81 12.27
CA GLU A 50 -3.78 0.10 11.13
C GLU A 50 -4.58 1.38 11.41
N CYS A 51 -4.27 2.00 12.56
CA CYS A 51 -5.01 3.13 13.12
C CYS A 51 -5.05 4.35 12.18
N HIS A 52 -4.34 4.28 11.05
CA HIS A 52 -4.41 5.27 10.00
C HIS A 52 -5.70 5.38 9.25
N HIS A 53 -6.55 4.37 9.39
CA HIS A 53 -7.93 4.43 8.95
C HIS A 53 -8.87 5.04 9.99
N ALA A 54 -8.40 5.43 11.17
CA ALA A 54 -9.28 5.89 12.25
C ALA A 54 -10.09 7.16 11.90
N VAL A 55 -9.63 7.94 10.92
CA VAL A 55 -10.36 9.09 10.37
C VAL A 55 -11.52 8.71 9.45
N SER A 56 -11.66 7.43 9.08
CA SER A 56 -12.81 6.97 8.29
C SER A 56 -14.09 7.05 9.11
N SER A 57 -15.23 7.23 8.42
CA SER A 57 -16.54 7.47 9.07
C SER A 57 -16.90 6.44 10.14
N THR A 58 -16.65 5.15 9.86
CA THR A 58 -16.98 4.08 10.82
C THR A 58 -16.04 4.10 12.00
N HIS A 59 -14.71 4.12 11.80
CA HIS A 59 -13.77 4.12 12.91
C HIS A 59 -14.01 5.32 13.83
N LYS A 60 -14.14 6.50 13.23
CA LYS A 60 -14.42 7.73 13.95
C LYS A 60 -15.69 7.60 14.80
N TYR A 61 -16.78 7.07 14.23
CA TYR A 61 -18.01 6.85 14.99
C TYR A 61 -17.82 5.90 16.17
N ILE A 62 -17.15 4.76 15.96
CA ILE A 62 -16.91 3.77 17.03
C ILE A 62 -16.04 4.37 18.13
N LEU A 63 -14.90 4.97 17.78
CA LEU A 63 -13.95 5.53 18.72
C LEU A 63 -14.52 6.72 19.50
N GLN A 64 -15.37 7.54 18.87
CA GLN A 64 -15.97 8.69 19.55
C GLN A 64 -17.17 8.33 20.42
N ASN A 65 -17.95 7.31 20.07
CA ASN A 65 -19.27 7.11 20.66
C ASN A 65 -19.47 5.77 21.37
N LYS A 66 -18.66 4.75 21.07
CA LYS A 66 -18.94 3.36 21.48
C LYS A 66 -17.92 2.78 22.45
N VAL A 67 -16.70 3.32 22.50
CA VAL A 67 -15.65 2.86 23.42
C VAL A 67 -15.63 3.66 24.72
N TYR A 68 -16.80 4.10 25.20
CA TYR A 68 -16.92 5.02 26.35
C TYR A 68 -16.46 4.43 27.69
N SER A 69 -16.38 3.10 27.82
CA SER A 69 -15.82 2.44 29.02
C SER A 69 -14.31 2.21 28.95
N ALA A 70 -13.67 2.52 27.81
CA ALA A 70 -12.25 2.30 27.63
C ALA A 70 -11.45 3.30 28.47
N GLU A 71 -10.56 2.76 29.29
CA GLU A 71 -9.59 3.52 30.08
C GLU A 71 -8.30 3.74 29.28
N TYR A 72 -8.03 2.83 28.35
CA TYR A 72 -6.87 2.89 27.45
C TYR A 72 -7.31 2.67 26.00
N ILE A 73 -6.78 3.49 25.10
CA ILE A 73 -6.90 3.32 23.65
C ILE A 73 -5.49 3.38 23.09
N LEU A 74 -5.09 2.34 22.35
CA LEU A 74 -3.78 2.25 21.71
C LEU A 74 -3.98 2.10 20.20
N GLY A 75 -3.39 3.01 19.42
CA GLY A 75 -3.33 2.92 17.97
C GLY A 75 -1.97 2.41 17.50
N CYS A 76 -1.95 1.42 16.62
CA CYS A 76 -0.75 0.91 15.97
C CYS A 76 -0.82 1.17 14.46
N SER A 77 0.27 1.65 13.86
CA SER A 77 0.38 1.85 12.41
C SER A 77 1.83 1.73 11.96
N GLY A 78 2.07 1.05 10.84
CA GLY A 78 3.40 0.96 10.22
C GLY A 78 3.80 2.19 9.41
N THR A 79 2.92 3.19 9.29
CA THR A 79 3.20 4.45 8.61
C THR A 79 2.83 5.61 9.51
N PRO A 80 3.82 6.28 10.13
CA PRO A 80 3.56 7.48 10.90
C PRO A 80 3.04 8.56 9.94
N PHE A 81 2.03 9.29 10.42
CA PHE A 81 1.20 10.16 9.61
C PHE A 81 1.89 11.49 9.35
N ARG A 82 1.95 11.91 8.09
CA ARG A 82 2.70 13.09 7.66
C ARG A 82 1.85 14.13 6.93
N GLU A 83 0.52 14.06 7.07
CA GLU A 83 -0.40 15.06 6.53
C GLU A 83 -1.09 15.81 7.68
N ASP A 84 -0.68 17.07 7.90
CA ASP A 84 -0.93 17.87 9.10
C ASP A 84 -2.39 17.86 9.59
N ASN A 85 -3.37 17.99 8.69
CA ASN A 85 -4.80 18.01 9.06
C ASN A 85 -5.33 16.67 9.57
N THR A 86 -4.72 15.55 9.15
CA THR A 86 -5.16 14.21 9.55
C THR A 86 -4.56 13.84 10.91
N ASN A 87 -3.35 14.33 11.21
CA ASN A 87 -2.66 14.10 12.47
C ASN A 87 -3.44 14.63 13.67
N MET A 88 -3.94 15.87 13.60
CA MET A 88 -4.70 16.46 14.71
C MET A 88 -5.97 15.67 15.03
N LEU A 89 -6.69 15.19 14.00
CA LEU A 89 -7.90 14.39 14.20
C LEU A 89 -7.58 13.03 14.81
N LEU A 90 -6.49 12.39 14.37
CA LEU A 90 -6.05 11.11 14.92
C LEU A 90 -5.61 11.24 16.37
N GLU A 91 -4.84 12.28 16.69
CA GLU A 91 -4.44 12.57 18.06
C GLU A 91 -5.65 12.82 18.96
N GLY A 92 -6.66 13.54 18.46
CA GLY A 92 -7.93 13.70 19.19
C GLY A 92 -8.75 12.41 19.38
N LEU A 93 -8.52 11.38 18.55
CA LEU A 93 -9.23 10.09 18.65
C LEU A 93 -8.45 9.03 19.45
N LEU A 94 -7.13 9.05 19.40
CA LEU A 94 -6.26 7.98 19.89
C LEU A 94 -5.26 8.45 20.95
N GLY A 95 -5.11 9.75 21.14
CA GLY A 95 -4.05 10.35 21.94
C GLY A 95 -2.76 10.62 21.14
N PRO A 96 -1.74 11.18 21.81
CA PRO A 96 -0.47 11.56 21.17
C PRO A 96 0.34 10.32 20.74
N ILE A 97 1.28 10.53 19.82
CA ILE A 97 2.28 9.52 19.47
C ILE A 97 3.20 9.32 20.68
N ILE A 98 3.14 8.12 21.28
CA ILE A 98 3.98 7.76 22.44
C ILE A 98 5.31 7.10 22.05
N TYR A 99 5.40 6.57 20.84
CA TYR A 99 6.60 5.92 20.30
C TYR A 99 6.56 5.90 18.77
N GLU A 100 7.68 6.25 18.14
CA GLU A 100 7.89 6.17 16.69
C GLU A 100 9.27 5.56 16.43
N ILE A 101 9.34 4.67 15.45
CA ILE A 101 10.60 4.12 14.95
C ILE A 101 10.63 4.26 13.43
N ASP A 102 11.70 4.85 12.92
CA ASP A 102 11.88 5.05 11.48
C ASP A 102 12.44 3.79 10.79
N TYR A 103 12.38 3.77 9.46
CA TYR A 103 12.87 2.64 8.67
C TYR A 103 14.38 2.47 8.80
N SER A 104 15.11 3.57 8.95
CA SER A 104 16.56 3.53 9.05
C SER A 104 17.01 2.82 10.32
N LYS A 105 16.37 3.10 11.45
CA LYS A 105 16.60 2.39 12.72
C LYS A 105 16.26 0.92 12.61
N LEU A 106 15.17 0.56 11.93
CA LEU A 106 14.80 -0.85 11.69
C LEU A 106 15.80 -1.58 10.78
N ILE A 107 16.41 -0.87 9.83
CA ILE A 107 17.49 -1.42 8.99
C ILE A 107 18.77 -1.60 9.80
N ASP A 108 19.15 -0.59 10.58
CA ASP A 108 20.38 -0.59 11.36
C ASP A 108 20.33 -1.60 12.53
N THR A 109 19.12 -2.00 12.95
CA THR A 109 18.88 -3.04 13.95
C THR A 109 18.51 -4.40 13.33
N GLU A 110 18.72 -4.55 12.02
CA GLU A 110 18.54 -5.80 11.25
C GLU A 110 17.11 -6.38 11.21
N TYR A 111 16.10 -5.61 11.65
CA TYR A 111 14.69 -5.97 11.47
C TYR A 111 14.21 -5.81 10.03
N LEU A 112 14.88 -4.97 9.23
CA LEU A 112 14.61 -4.78 7.80
C LEU A 112 15.90 -4.86 6.99
N VAL A 113 15.79 -5.31 5.74
CA VAL A 113 16.93 -5.24 4.80
C VAL A 113 17.02 -3.88 4.14
N ARG A 114 18.25 -3.43 3.85
CA ARG A 114 18.49 -2.14 3.21
C ARG A 114 17.93 -2.13 1.77
N PRO A 115 17.09 -1.15 1.39
CA PRO A 115 16.66 -1.00 0.02
C PRO A 115 17.63 -0.19 -0.84
N THR A 116 17.68 -0.56 -2.12
CA THR A 116 18.09 0.36 -3.21
C THR A 116 16.85 0.80 -3.99
N ILE A 117 16.61 2.11 -4.00
CA ILE A 117 15.51 2.76 -4.70
C ILE A 117 16.03 3.29 -6.04
N HIS A 118 15.49 2.76 -7.13
CA HIS A 118 15.73 3.23 -8.48
C HIS A 118 14.59 4.14 -8.93
N LEU A 119 14.87 5.44 -8.99
CA LEU A 119 13.96 6.44 -9.55
C LEU A 119 14.18 6.56 -11.06
N ILE A 120 13.22 6.03 -11.82
CA ILE A 120 13.25 5.95 -13.28
C ILE A 120 12.64 7.22 -13.86
N LYS A 121 13.47 8.08 -14.45
CA LYS A 121 13.04 9.28 -15.16
C LYS A 121 12.53 8.89 -16.54
N LEU A 122 11.31 9.32 -16.85
CA LEU A 122 10.74 9.18 -18.18
C LEU A 122 10.89 10.46 -19.01
N PRO A 123 11.15 10.35 -20.31
CA PRO A 123 11.10 11.48 -21.22
C PRO A 123 9.66 11.96 -21.40
N LYS A 124 9.50 13.26 -21.66
CA LYS A 124 8.20 13.88 -21.91
C LYS A 124 7.84 13.73 -23.39
N ILE A 125 7.20 12.62 -23.75
CA ILE A 125 6.80 12.32 -25.13
C ILE A 125 5.33 12.64 -25.43
N ILE A 126 4.48 12.69 -24.40
CA ILE A 126 3.05 13.02 -24.55
C ILE A 126 2.86 14.52 -24.30
N GLN A 127 2.11 15.17 -25.17
CA GLN A 127 1.67 16.55 -24.96
C GLN A 127 0.25 16.56 -24.40
N PHE A 128 0.02 17.41 -23.40
CA PHE A 128 -1.28 17.63 -22.79
C PHE A 128 -1.61 19.11 -22.86
N ASP A 129 -2.90 19.42 -22.99
CA ASP A 129 -3.42 20.76 -22.73
C ASP A 129 -3.10 21.18 -21.28
N ASP A 130 -2.84 22.46 -21.05
CA ASP A 130 -2.53 23.01 -19.72
C ASP A 130 -3.68 22.80 -18.72
N ASN A 131 -4.91 22.74 -19.21
CA ASN A 131 -6.13 22.49 -18.44
C ASN A 131 -6.53 21.01 -18.38
N ALA A 132 -5.69 20.10 -18.91
CA ALA A 132 -5.99 18.68 -18.89
C ALA A 132 -6.23 18.17 -17.46
N ALA A 133 -7.37 17.52 -17.26
CA ALA A 133 -7.76 16.96 -15.98
C ALA A 133 -6.80 15.84 -15.56
N TYR A 134 -6.56 15.70 -14.26
CA TYR A 134 -5.68 14.66 -13.69
C TYR A 134 -6.03 13.25 -14.17
N ALA A 135 -7.32 12.92 -14.27
CA ALA A 135 -7.77 11.60 -14.72
C ALA A 135 -7.33 11.28 -16.16
N SER A 136 -7.37 12.28 -17.06
CA SER A 136 -6.93 12.13 -18.45
C SER A 136 -5.41 11.96 -18.52
N ILE A 137 -4.68 12.82 -17.80
CA ILE A 137 -3.21 12.73 -17.71
C ILE A 137 -2.80 11.37 -17.15
N TYR A 138 -3.42 10.92 -16.05
CA TYR A 138 -3.11 9.62 -15.45
C TYR A 138 -3.37 8.47 -16.43
N LYS A 139 -4.51 8.48 -17.12
CA LYS A 139 -4.86 7.44 -18.10
C LYS A 139 -3.78 7.35 -19.18
N GLN A 140 -3.46 8.45 -19.85
CA GLN A 140 -2.53 8.45 -20.97
C GLN A 140 -1.06 8.27 -20.53
N ALA A 141 -0.63 8.94 -19.46
CA ALA A 141 0.77 8.94 -19.04
C ALA A 141 1.19 7.71 -18.23
N ILE A 142 0.26 7.09 -17.48
CA ILE A 142 0.56 5.95 -16.58
C ILE A 142 0.06 4.64 -17.15
N VAL A 143 -1.19 4.60 -17.63
CA VAL A 143 -1.87 3.35 -18.01
C VAL A 143 -1.59 2.97 -19.45
N GLU A 144 -1.75 3.92 -20.38
CA GLU A 144 -1.69 3.68 -21.83
C GLU A 144 -0.33 4.06 -22.45
N ASN A 145 0.63 4.48 -21.63
CA ASN A 145 1.97 4.88 -22.09
C ASN A 145 2.84 3.66 -22.39
N ASN A 146 2.95 3.31 -23.67
CA ASN A 146 3.74 2.15 -24.13
C ASN A 146 5.21 2.24 -23.71
N LEU A 147 5.88 3.39 -23.89
CA LEU A 147 7.28 3.57 -23.49
C LEU A 147 7.49 3.25 -21.99
N ARG A 148 6.55 3.69 -21.15
CA ARG A 148 6.57 3.42 -19.72
C ARG A 148 6.33 1.94 -19.41
N ASN A 149 5.34 1.33 -20.06
CA ASN A 149 4.99 -0.08 -19.85
C ASN A 149 6.12 -1.01 -20.34
N ASP A 150 6.78 -0.68 -21.44
CA ASP A 150 7.96 -1.39 -21.94
C ASP A 150 9.16 -1.26 -20.99
N ALA A 151 9.35 -0.08 -20.39
CA ALA A 151 10.37 0.10 -19.34
C ALA A 151 10.06 -0.78 -18.11
N ILE A 152 8.80 -0.84 -17.67
CA ILE A 152 8.36 -1.72 -16.58
C ILE A 152 8.65 -3.19 -16.92
N ALA A 153 8.27 -3.64 -18.12
CA ALA A 153 8.48 -5.01 -18.57
C ALA A 153 9.98 -5.38 -18.61
N ARG A 154 10.82 -4.54 -19.23
CA ARG A 154 12.28 -4.75 -19.29
C ARG A 154 12.91 -4.84 -17.90
N ILE A 155 12.51 -3.97 -16.98
CA ILE A 155 13.01 -3.97 -15.60
C ILE A 155 12.55 -5.25 -14.87
N ALA A 156 11.29 -5.65 -15.06
CA ALA A 156 10.74 -6.86 -14.45
C ALA A 156 11.47 -8.13 -14.93
N TYR A 157 11.72 -8.26 -16.24
CA TYR A 157 12.54 -9.35 -16.79
C TYR A 157 13.96 -9.33 -16.23
N SER A 158 14.62 -8.18 -16.22
CA SER A 158 15.96 -8.04 -15.65
C SER A 158 16.02 -8.45 -14.16
N LEU A 159 14.98 -8.19 -13.38
CA LEU A 159 14.90 -8.64 -11.99
C LEU A 159 14.73 -10.15 -11.90
N LYS A 160 13.82 -10.72 -12.70
CA LYS A 160 13.60 -12.17 -12.78
C LYS A 160 14.88 -12.91 -13.19
N ASP A 161 15.60 -12.44 -14.21
CA ASP A 161 16.82 -13.09 -14.72
C ASP A 161 17.97 -13.04 -13.70
N ARG A 162 17.92 -12.09 -12.76
CA ARG A 162 18.80 -12.05 -11.57
C ARG A 162 18.27 -12.88 -10.40
N GLY A 163 17.30 -13.76 -10.64
CA GLY A 163 16.70 -14.64 -9.63
C GLY A 163 15.83 -13.93 -8.60
N LYS A 164 15.39 -12.69 -8.84
CA LYS A 164 14.55 -11.94 -7.88
C LYS A 164 13.08 -12.18 -8.14
N THR A 165 12.34 -12.57 -7.10
CA THR A 165 10.89 -12.45 -7.09
C THR A 165 10.47 -10.98 -7.04
N CYS A 166 9.54 -10.59 -7.90
CA CYS A 166 9.14 -9.21 -8.13
C CYS A 166 7.61 -9.03 -8.03
N MET A 167 7.20 -7.96 -7.34
CA MET A 167 5.81 -7.54 -7.30
C MET A 167 5.65 -6.21 -8.04
N ILE A 168 4.67 -6.12 -8.95
CA ILE A 168 4.37 -4.92 -9.72
C ILE A 168 3.02 -4.37 -9.25
N LEU A 169 3.04 -3.16 -8.70
CA LEU A 169 1.89 -2.53 -8.06
C LEU A 169 1.22 -1.51 -8.98
N VAL A 170 -0.01 -1.80 -9.39
CA VAL A 170 -0.85 -0.94 -10.25
C VAL A 170 -2.13 -0.53 -9.54
N THR A 171 -2.72 0.62 -9.90
CA THR A 171 -4.02 1.03 -9.31
C THR A 171 -5.20 0.62 -10.18
N LYS A 172 -5.00 0.52 -11.51
CA LYS A 172 -6.08 0.27 -12.48
C LYS A 172 -5.97 -1.14 -13.03
N ILE A 173 -7.10 -1.84 -13.07
CA ILE A 173 -7.18 -3.22 -13.61
C ILE A 173 -6.70 -3.25 -15.07
N ASN A 174 -7.10 -2.27 -15.89
CA ASN A 174 -6.69 -2.21 -17.29
C ASN A 174 -5.17 -2.06 -17.45
N HIS A 175 -4.50 -1.35 -16.53
CA HIS A 175 -3.05 -1.26 -16.53
C HIS A 175 -2.40 -2.59 -16.19
N GLY A 176 -2.94 -3.29 -15.18
CA GLY A 176 -2.48 -4.63 -14.82
C GLY A 176 -2.63 -5.64 -15.95
N LYS A 177 -3.74 -5.57 -16.72
CA LYS A 177 -3.94 -6.38 -17.92
C LYS A 177 -2.90 -6.06 -19.00
N ALA A 178 -2.73 -4.78 -19.35
CA ALA A 178 -1.74 -4.37 -20.35
C ALA A 178 -0.31 -4.83 -20.01
N LEU A 179 0.07 -4.75 -18.73
CA LEU A 179 1.37 -5.26 -18.28
C LEU A 179 1.46 -6.78 -18.29
N ALA A 180 0.36 -7.50 -18.01
CA ALA A 180 0.33 -8.96 -18.09
C ALA A 180 0.49 -9.45 -19.54
N ASP A 181 -0.10 -8.72 -20.50
CA ASP A 181 0.05 -9.02 -21.93
C ASP A 181 1.52 -8.82 -22.39
N LEU A 182 2.20 -7.77 -21.89
CA LEU A 182 3.61 -7.50 -22.15
C LEU A 182 4.59 -8.42 -21.41
N ILE A 183 4.15 -9.04 -20.30
CA ILE A 183 4.96 -9.89 -19.44
C ILE A 183 4.28 -11.25 -19.29
N PRO A 184 4.31 -12.14 -20.32
CA PRO A 184 3.58 -13.41 -20.28
C PRO A 184 3.94 -14.35 -19.12
N CYS A 185 5.14 -14.19 -18.54
CA CYS A 185 5.56 -14.95 -17.37
C CYS A 185 5.01 -14.41 -16.02
N ALA A 186 4.40 -13.23 -16.01
CA ALA A 186 3.75 -12.67 -14.83
C ALA A 186 2.33 -13.21 -14.67
N LYS A 187 1.86 -13.29 -13.42
CA LYS A 187 0.43 -13.49 -13.12
C LYS A 187 -0.18 -12.19 -12.64
N PHE A 188 -1.45 -11.96 -12.97
CA PHE A 188 -2.18 -10.76 -12.58
C PHE A 188 -3.29 -11.09 -11.57
N SER A 189 -3.21 -10.48 -10.39
CA SER A 189 -4.20 -10.62 -9.31
C SER A 189 -4.87 -9.29 -9.00
N TYR A 190 -6.21 -9.28 -8.91
CA TYR A 190 -6.99 -8.11 -8.50
C TYR A 190 -8.18 -8.55 -7.62
N SER A 191 -9.00 -7.60 -7.18
CA SER A 191 -10.06 -7.86 -6.18
C SER A 191 -11.09 -8.93 -6.54
N LYS A 192 -11.27 -9.25 -7.83
CA LYS A 192 -12.21 -10.30 -8.29
C LYS A 192 -11.51 -11.59 -8.73
N SER A 193 -10.18 -11.68 -8.61
CA SER A 193 -9.42 -12.89 -8.94
C SER A 193 -9.74 -14.02 -7.94
N LYS A 194 -10.20 -15.17 -8.45
CA LYS A 194 -10.53 -16.35 -7.61
C LYS A 194 -9.28 -17.07 -7.11
N ASP A 195 -8.20 -17.01 -7.86
CA ASP A 195 -6.90 -17.63 -7.61
C ASP A 195 -5.97 -16.79 -6.73
N ARG A 196 -6.45 -15.66 -6.20
CA ARG A 196 -5.67 -14.70 -5.41
C ARG A 196 -4.85 -15.38 -4.31
N ALA A 197 -5.47 -16.20 -3.47
CA ALA A 197 -4.77 -16.85 -2.36
C ALA A 197 -3.64 -17.76 -2.84
N SER A 198 -3.86 -18.50 -3.94
CA SER A 198 -2.84 -19.36 -4.54
C SER A 198 -1.69 -18.55 -5.13
N LEU A 199 -1.98 -17.47 -5.87
CA LEU A 199 -0.94 -16.61 -6.45
C LEU A 199 -0.08 -15.93 -5.38
N TRP A 200 -0.68 -15.43 -4.30
CA TRP A 200 0.06 -14.87 -3.17
C TRP A 200 0.93 -15.91 -2.48
N HIS A 201 0.40 -17.12 -2.27
CA HIS A 201 1.18 -18.21 -1.70
C HIS A 201 2.39 -18.56 -2.60
N GLN A 202 2.17 -18.72 -3.91
CA GLN A 202 3.23 -19.00 -4.87
C GLN A 202 4.30 -17.89 -4.90
N LEU A 203 3.89 -16.61 -4.78
CA LEU A 203 4.82 -15.49 -4.66
C LEU A 203 5.63 -15.62 -3.36
N LYS A 204 4.97 -15.86 -2.22
CA LYS A 204 5.59 -15.97 -0.89
C LYS A 204 6.62 -17.10 -0.78
N VAL A 205 6.39 -18.22 -1.48
CA VAL A 205 7.33 -19.35 -1.52
C VAL A 205 8.32 -19.28 -2.70
N GLY A 206 8.31 -18.18 -3.48
CA GLY A 206 9.25 -17.95 -4.58
C GLY A 206 8.97 -18.74 -5.87
N LYS A 207 7.85 -19.48 -5.95
CA LYS A 207 7.44 -20.24 -7.15
C LYS A 207 6.90 -19.35 -8.28
N LEU A 208 6.36 -18.18 -7.94
CA LEU A 208 5.91 -17.18 -8.90
C LEU A 208 6.97 -16.07 -9.01
N PRO A 209 7.66 -15.91 -10.15
CA PRO A 209 8.72 -14.91 -10.28
C PRO A 209 8.16 -13.48 -10.30
N ILE A 210 7.01 -13.26 -10.93
CA ILE A 210 6.42 -11.92 -11.09
C ILE A 210 4.91 -11.96 -10.80
N LEU A 211 4.47 -11.15 -9.84
CA LEU A 211 3.05 -10.88 -9.59
C LEU A 211 2.73 -9.42 -9.90
N ILE A 212 1.80 -9.19 -10.83
CA ILE A 212 1.17 -7.88 -11.01
C ILE A 212 -0.09 -7.86 -10.14
N THR A 213 -0.30 -6.77 -9.40
CA THR A 213 -1.45 -6.72 -8.49
C THR A 213 -1.97 -5.31 -8.24
N THR A 214 -3.29 -5.21 -8.05
CA THR A 214 -3.94 -4.00 -7.53
C THR A 214 -4.06 -3.99 -6.01
N LEU A 215 -3.57 -5.03 -5.36
CA LEU A 215 -3.66 -5.30 -3.93
C LEU A 215 -2.24 -5.49 -3.39
N GLY A 216 -1.94 -4.95 -2.23
CA GLY A 216 -0.58 -4.99 -1.68
C GLY A 216 -0.20 -3.79 -0.81
N ASP A 217 -1.15 -2.89 -0.57
CA ASP A 217 -0.95 -1.72 0.28
C ASP A 217 -0.94 -2.11 1.78
N GLU A 218 -1.55 -3.22 2.24
CA GLU A 218 -1.67 -3.57 3.69
C GLU A 218 -1.55 -5.07 3.98
N GLY A 219 -1.07 -5.40 5.19
CA GLY A 219 -1.27 -6.71 5.85
C GLY A 219 -0.63 -7.96 5.23
N ILE A 220 0.44 -7.83 4.44
CA ILE A 220 1.07 -8.99 3.79
C ILE A 220 2.59 -8.97 3.96
N ASP A 221 3.11 -10.04 4.57
CA ASP A 221 4.53 -10.34 4.65
C ASP A 221 4.94 -11.39 3.59
N ILE A 222 5.95 -11.03 2.79
CA ILE A 222 6.43 -11.79 1.62
C ILE A 222 7.96 -11.91 1.69
N PRO A 223 8.50 -12.83 2.51
CA PRO A 223 9.95 -12.93 2.73
C PRO A 223 10.76 -13.19 1.45
N SER A 224 10.19 -13.93 0.49
CA SER A 224 10.80 -14.19 -0.83
C SER A 224 10.92 -12.95 -1.72
N LEU A 225 10.17 -11.88 -1.43
CA LEU A 225 10.06 -10.74 -2.34
C LEU A 225 11.36 -9.94 -2.36
N GLY A 226 12.12 -10.10 -3.45
CA GLY A 226 13.39 -9.39 -3.64
C GLY A 226 13.23 -7.99 -4.23
N ALA A 227 12.12 -7.73 -4.93
CA ALA A 227 11.90 -6.45 -5.59
C ALA A 227 10.43 -6.01 -5.64
N THR A 228 10.21 -4.69 -5.66
CA THR A 228 8.90 -4.09 -5.90
C THR A 228 8.98 -3.00 -6.97
N ILE A 229 8.12 -3.05 -7.96
CA ILE A 229 7.95 -2.01 -8.99
C ILE A 229 6.64 -1.26 -8.71
N ILE A 230 6.76 0.02 -8.36
CA ILE A 230 5.62 0.91 -8.10
C ILE A 230 5.14 1.50 -9.44
N ALA A 231 4.35 0.73 -10.19
CA ALA A 231 3.86 1.11 -11.51
C ALA A 231 2.66 2.08 -11.47
N SER A 232 2.06 2.30 -10.31
CA SER A 232 0.81 3.07 -10.12
C SER A 232 0.96 4.59 -10.06
N GLY A 233 2.15 5.13 -9.77
CA GLY A 233 2.29 6.55 -9.45
C GLY A 233 1.45 6.98 -8.23
N GLY A 234 1.07 8.26 -8.18
CA GLY A 234 0.22 8.83 -7.11
C GLY A 234 0.98 9.55 -5.99
N GLU A 235 0.24 10.29 -5.15
CA GLU A 235 0.80 11.28 -4.20
C GLU A 235 0.96 10.76 -2.76
N SER A 236 0.14 9.78 -2.35
CA SER A 236 0.00 9.42 -0.93
C SER A 236 1.28 8.91 -0.31
N ALA A 237 1.75 9.60 0.73
CA ALA A 237 2.93 9.23 1.52
C ALA A 237 2.76 7.89 2.24
N ILE A 238 1.57 7.66 2.82
CA ILE A 238 1.19 6.41 3.48
C ILE A 238 1.37 5.25 2.52
N LYS A 239 0.81 5.36 1.31
CA LYS A 239 0.92 4.32 0.28
C LYS A 239 2.35 4.09 -0.17
N VAL A 240 3.25 5.08 -0.12
CA VAL A 240 4.65 4.86 -0.50
C VAL A 240 5.30 3.85 0.43
N PHE A 241 5.25 4.10 1.74
CA PHE A 241 5.87 3.24 2.74
C PHE A 241 5.20 1.87 2.82
N GLN A 242 3.87 1.84 2.76
CA GLN A 242 3.06 0.62 2.65
C GLN A 242 3.42 -0.25 1.44
N ARG A 243 4.06 0.30 0.41
CA ARG A 243 4.46 -0.46 -0.78
C ARG A 243 5.90 -0.94 -0.74
N LEU A 244 6.67 -0.59 0.29
CA LEU A 244 8.02 -1.11 0.53
C LEU A 244 7.96 -2.52 1.15
N ARG A 245 7.19 -3.42 0.51
CA ARG A 245 6.92 -4.78 1.03
C ARG A 245 8.09 -5.74 0.86
N CYS A 246 9.10 -5.38 0.06
CA CYS A 246 10.29 -6.18 -0.16
C CYS A 246 11.36 -6.02 0.94
N LEU A 247 11.08 -5.32 2.05
CA LEU A 247 12.08 -5.07 3.11
C LEU A 247 12.18 -6.17 4.16
N THR A 248 11.23 -7.12 4.22
CA THR A 248 11.29 -8.23 5.19
C THR A 248 12.56 -9.08 4.98
N PRO A 249 13.36 -9.32 6.03
CA PRO A 249 14.50 -10.24 5.98
C PRO A 249 14.08 -11.67 5.63
N SER A 250 14.97 -12.38 4.94
CA SER A 250 14.86 -13.82 4.69
C SER A 250 16.25 -14.43 4.46
N PRO A 251 16.44 -15.75 4.65
CA PRO A 251 17.74 -16.38 4.45
C PRO A 251 18.34 -16.04 3.08
N GLY A 252 19.55 -15.48 3.07
CA GLY A 252 20.26 -15.07 1.85
C GLY A 252 19.84 -13.72 1.25
N LYS A 253 18.81 -13.06 1.79
CA LYS A 253 18.38 -11.74 1.33
C LYS A 253 19.05 -10.65 2.17
N THR A 254 20.05 -10.00 1.58
CA THR A 254 20.78 -8.90 2.23
C THR A 254 20.31 -7.51 1.78
N HIS A 255 19.65 -7.44 0.62
CA HIS A 255 19.22 -6.18 0.02
C HIS A 255 17.89 -6.34 -0.71
N ALA A 256 17.10 -5.27 -0.72
CA ALA A 256 15.84 -5.16 -1.46
C ALA A 256 15.96 -4.15 -2.60
N ILE A 257 15.16 -4.34 -3.65
CA ILE A 257 15.09 -3.40 -4.78
C ILE A 257 13.70 -2.79 -4.86
N ILE A 258 13.66 -1.46 -4.95
CA ILE A 258 12.42 -0.72 -5.21
C ILE A 258 12.63 0.07 -6.51
N VAL A 259 11.64 0.01 -7.40
CA VAL A 259 11.64 0.77 -8.65
C VAL A 259 10.41 1.67 -8.65
N ASP A 260 10.63 2.97 -8.80
CA ASP A 260 9.56 3.98 -8.87
C ASP A 260 9.84 4.91 -10.06
N PHE A 261 8.81 5.58 -10.57
CA PHE A 261 8.85 6.35 -11.81
C PHE A 261 8.65 7.84 -11.56
N MET A 262 9.51 8.66 -12.18
CA MET A 262 9.41 10.11 -12.19
C MET A 262 8.77 10.55 -13.51
N ASP A 263 7.43 10.57 -13.54
CA ASP A 263 6.67 10.96 -14.72
C ASP A 263 6.69 12.50 -14.89
N PRO A 264 7.09 13.04 -16.06
CA PRO A 264 7.38 14.47 -16.25
C PRO A 264 6.13 15.35 -16.48
N TYR A 265 4.94 14.90 -16.08
CA TYR A 265 3.66 15.56 -16.38
C TYR A 265 3.10 16.31 -15.17
N LYS A 266 2.35 17.40 -15.39
CA LYS A 266 1.88 18.40 -14.39
C LYS A 266 1.72 17.85 -12.96
N TYR A 267 0.67 17.07 -12.69
CA TYR A 267 0.39 16.53 -11.36
C TYR A 267 1.39 15.43 -10.95
N LEU A 268 1.72 14.53 -11.88
CA LEU A 268 2.55 13.36 -11.61
C LEU A 268 4.00 13.72 -11.23
N LYS A 269 4.54 14.80 -11.80
CA LYS A 269 5.86 15.34 -11.48
C LYS A 269 5.90 15.83 -10.04
N ARG A 270 4.85 16.53 -9.57
CA ARG A 270 4.72 16.95 -8.17
C ARG A 270 4.65 15.73 -7.25
N HIS A 271 3.87 14.73 -7.63
CA HIS A 271 3.72 13.50 -6.86
C HIS A 271 5.06 12.75 -6.75
N ALA A 272 5.78 12.58 -7.85
CA ALA A 272 7.09 11.93 -7.86
C ALA A 272 8.11 12.66 -6.96
N LYS A 273 8.13 14.00 -6.99
CA LYS A 273 8.97 14.80 -6.09
C LYS A 273 8.62 14.59 -4.60
N LYS A 274 7.34 14.48 -4.28
CA LYS A 274 6.90 14.16 -2.90
C LYS A 274 7.40 12.78 -2.47
N ARG A 275 7.26 11.76 -3.32
CA ARG A 275 7.79 10.40 -3.04
C ARG A 275 9.32 10.41 -2.89
N GLU A 276 10.02 11.10 -3.78
CA GLU A 276 11.48 11.29 -3.70
C GLU A 276 11.90 11.93 -2.37
N LYS A 277 11.20 12.97 -1.91
CA LYS A 277 11.47 13.61 -0.61
C LYS A 277 11.27 12.63 0.55
N LEU A 278 10.27 11.77 0.50
CA LEU A 278 10.03 10.74 1.52
C LEU A 278 11.15 9.69 1.52
N TYR A 279 11.59 9.23 0.35
CA TYR A 279 12.74 8.32 0.30
C TYR A 279 14.01 8.95 0.87
N LYS A 280 14.23 10.24 0.59
CA LYS A 280 15.37 11.01 1.11
C LYS A 280 15.28 11.31 2.61
N SER A 281 14.10 11.16 3.23
CA SER A 281 13.98 11.33 4.68
C SER A 281 14.55 10.15 5.47
N GLU A 282 14.87 9.04 4.81
CA GLU A 282 15.42 7.83 5.43
C GLU A 282 16.91 7.70 5.08
N PRO A 283 17.85 8.02 6.01
CA PRO A 283 19.28 7.99 5.74
C PRO A 283 19.80 6.63 5.24
N SER A 284 19.18 5.53 5.70
CA SER A 284 19.61 4.20 5.32
C SER A 284 19.14 3.77 3.91
N PHE A 285 18.29 4.54 3.23
CA PHE A 285 17.86 4.22 1.88
C PHE A 285 18.90 4.63 0.84
N ARG A 286 19.31 3.70 -0.04
CA ARG A 286 20.18 4.02 -1.17
C ARG A 286 19.34 4.46 -2.36
N ILE A 287 19.42 5.73 -2.75
CA ILE A 287 18.65 6.27 -3.89
C ILE A 287 19.55 6.38 -5.13
N THR A 288 19.03 5.99 -6.27
CA THR A 288 19.71 6.09 -7.57
C THR A 288 18.73 6.57 -8.63
N TYR A 289 19.24 7.28 -9.63
CA TYR A 289 18.43 7.80 -10.73
C TYR A 289 18.84 7.09 -12.02
N LYS A 290 17.86 6.70 -12.83
CA LYS A 290 18.09 6.10 -14.14
C LYS A 290 17.17 6.77 -15.16
N GLU A 291 17.61 6.84 -16.40
CA GLU A 291 16.83 7.41 -17.49
C GLU A 291 16.42 6.31 -18.46
N VAL A 292 15.15 6.34 -18.89
CA VAL A 292 14.70 5.49 -19.98
C VAL A 292 15.14 6.14 -21.28
N LYS A 293 16.06 5.48 -21.98
CA LYS A 293 16.41 5.84 -23.35
C LYS A 293 15.21 5.53 -24.26
N VAL A 294 14.83 6.52 -25.06
CA VAL A 294 13.86 6.38 -26.17
C VAL A 294 14.52 5.61 -27.29
#